data_AF-A0AA46VX42-F1
#
_entry.id   AF-A0AA46VX42-F1
#
_cell.length_a   1.000
_cell.length_b   1.000
_cell.length_c   1.000
_cell.angle_alpha   90.00
_cell.angle_beta   90.00
_cell.angle_gamma   90.00
#
_symmetry.space_group_name_H-M   'P 1'
#
loop_
_entity.id
_entity.type
_entity.pdbx_description
1 polymer ?
#
loop_
_entity_poly.entity_id
_entity_poly.type
_entity_poly.pdbx_seq_one_letter_code
_entity_poly.pdbx_strand_id
1 'polypeptide(L)'
;MAFFLTFIGFLALISGYLVSLEDRLQRDNKFHPFSLRSNLNISPKARKVLAWLGVMIWLAAAALYVFGPPLDLSNGDALKVVSVVVGLFAFMLYGYGREIEFEKTGASSASSAFANVMEQGDWLRVLLKASLALGKLIIFFIVLYCLKHALNS
;
A
#
# COMPACT_ATOMS: atom_id res chain seq x y z
N MET A 1 -19.97 -3.51 -10.16
CA MET A 1 -19.29 -4.79 -9.88
C MET A 1 -17.82 -4.62 -9.51
N ALA A 2 -17.01 -3.97 -10.37
CA ALA A 2 -15.58 -3.77 -10.11
C ALA A 2 -15.28 -3.06 -8.77
N PHE A 3 -15.99 -1.96 -8.45
CA PHE A 3 -15.83 -1.26 -7.17
C PHE A 3 -16.06 -2.16 -5.94
N PHE A 4 -17.13 -2.96 -5.97
CA PHE A 4 -17.46 -3.90 -4.89
C PHE A 4 -16.38 -4.97 -4.72
N LEU A 5 -15.87 -5.53 -5.84
CA LEU A 5 -14.78 -6.49 -5.82
C LEU A 5 -13.49 -5.86 -5.26
N THR A 6 -13.13 -4.66 -5.71
CA THR A 6 -11.96 -3.94 -5.19
C THR A 6 -12.07 -3.70 -3.69
N PHE A 7 -13.25 -3.31 -3.19
CA PHE A 7 -13.47 -3.06 -1.77
C PHE A 7 -13.38 -4.34 -0.93
N ILE A 8 -14.04 -5.43 -1.35
CA ILE A 8 -13.98 -6.72 -0.65
C ILE A 8 -12.55 -7.27 -0.68
N GLY A 9 -11.88 -7.20 -1.83
CA GLY A 9 -10.49 -7.63 -1.98
C GLY A 9 -9.56 -6.84 -1.07
N PHE A 10 -9.78 -5.53 -0.92
CA PHE A 10 -9.03 -4.68 -0.01
C PHE A 10 -9.24 -5.08 1.45
N LEU A 11 -10.49 -5.28 1.90
CA LEU A 11 -10.78 -5.69 3.28
C LEU A 11 -10.16 -7.06 3.61
N ALA A 12 -10.23 -8.01 2.66
CA ALA A 12 -9.62 -9.32 2.80
C ALA A 12 -8.09 -9.23 2.88
N LEU A 13 -7.47 -8.36 2.09
CA LEU A 13 -6.01 -8.18 2.04
C LEU A 13 -5.47 -7.42 3.27
N ILE A 14 -6.08 -6.30 3.64
CA ILE A 14 -5.49 -5.33 4.57
C ILE A 14 -5.27 -5.90 5.97
N SER A 15 -6.21 -6.71 6.46
CA SER A 15 -6.15 -7.27 7.82
C SER A 15 -4.95 -8.20 8.03
N GLY A 16 -4.62 -9.03 7.04
CA GLY A 16 -3.44 -9.89 7.07
C GLY A 16 -2.17 -9.15 6.69
N TYR A 17 -2.27 -8.20 5.76
CA TYR A 17 -1.12 -7.48 5.22
C TYR A 17 -0.48 -6.52 6.22
N LEU A 18 -1.29 -5.72 6.93
CA LEU A 18 -0.78 -4.76 7.91
C LEU A 18 -0.05 -5.44 9.07
N VAL A 19 -0.62 -6.52 9.59
CA VAL A 19 -0.01 -7.30 10.68
C VAL A 19 1.31 -7.89 10.22
N SER A 20 1.37 -8.43 9.00
CA SER A 20 2.60 -8.99 8.46
C SER A 20 3.68 -7.93 8.20
N LEU A 21 3.28 -6.70 7.86
CA LEU A 21 4.20 -5.58 7.73
C LEU A 21 4.74 -5.14 9.08
N GLU A 22 3.91 -5.11 10.12
CA GLU A 22 4.33 -4.77 11.49
C GLU A 22 5.21 -5.85 12.11
N ASP A 23 4.92 -7.13 11.88
CA ASP A 23 5.78 -8.23 12.33
C ASP A 23 7.16 -8.14 11.65
N ARG A 24 7.17 -7.78 10.36
CA ARG A 24 8.39 -7.75 9.56
C ARG A 24 9.24 -6.51 9.82
N LEU A 25 8.63 -5.32 9.74
CA LEU A 25 8.61 -4.38 10.84
C LEU A 25 9.67 -4.53 11.95
N GLN A 26 9.18 -5.15 13.03
CA GLN A 26 9.87 -5.44 14.28
C GLN A 26 10.99 -6.47 14.16
N ARG A 27 10.89 -7.42 13.21
CA ARG A 27 11.89 -8.50 13.06
C ARG A 27 13.10 -8.09 12.24
N ASP A 28 12.86 -7.42 11.11
CA ASP A 28 13.87 -7.06 10.11
C ASP A 28 14.36 -5.60 10.30
N ASN A 29 13.71 -4.82 11.17
CA ASN A 29 13.95 -3.39 11.39
C ASN A 29 13.85 -2.54 10.10
N LYS A 30 13.14 -3.05 9.09
CA LYS A 30 13.00 -2.41 7.77
C LYS A 30 11.59 -2.50 7.23
N PHE A 31 11.15 -1.40 6.63
CA PHE A 31 9.82 -1.31 6.04
C PHE A 31 9.83 -1.80 4.59
N HIS A 32 9.11 -2.91 4.34
CA HIS A 32 9.07 -3.56 3.03
C HIS A 32 7.65 -3.60 2.42
N PRO A 33 7.07 -2.44 2.05
CA PRO A 33 5.66 -2.31 1.64
C PRO A 33 5.32 -2.94 0.28
N PHE A 34 6.32 -3.34 -0.52
CA PHE A 34 6.12 -3.93 -1.85
C PHE A 34 6.49 -5.41 -1.93
N SER A 35 7.04 -5.99 -0.86
CA SER A 35 7.40 -7.41 -0.82
C SER A 35 6.19 -8.29 -0.53
N LEU A 36 5.14 -8.17 -1.34
CA LEU A 36 3.83 -8.78 -1.11
C LEU A 36 3.91 -10.26 -0.72
N ARG A 37 4.56 -11.09 -1.54
CA ARG A 37 4.69 -12.53 -1.29
C ARG A 37 5.38 -12.84 0.04
N SER A 38 6.48 -12.14 0.33
CA SER A 38 7.22 -12.35 1.59
C SER A 38 6.40 -11.92 2.80
N ASN A 39 5.70 -10.79 2.71
CA ASN A 39 4.84 -10.30 3.78
C ASN A 39 3.67 -11.28 4.02
N LEU A 40 2.97 -11.69 2.96
CA LEU A 40 1.87 -12.65 3.06
C LEU A 40 2.32 -14.02 3.58
N ASN A 41 3.59 -14.39 3.36
CA ASN A 41 4.12 -15.64 3.86
C ASN A 41 4.31 -15.68 5.38
N ILE A 42 4.56 -14.53 5.99
CA ILE A 42 4.74 -14.35 7.44
C ILE A 42 3.40 -14.31 8.17
N SER A 43 2.32 -13.92 7.47
CA SER A 43 0.98 -13.82 8.05
C SER A 43 0.52 -15.10 8.76
N PRO A 44 -0.19 -15.00 9.91
CA PRO A 44 -0.78 -16.15 10.58
C PRO A 44 -1.66 -16.99 9.64
N LYS A 45 -1.63 -18.33 9.77
CA LYS A 45 -2.31 -19.27 8.84
C LYS A 45 -3.75 -18.88 8.49
N ALA A 46 -4.55 -18.48 9.47
CA ALA A 46 -5.95 -18.08 9.27
C ALA A 46 -6.10 -16.80 8.41
N ARG A 47 -5.21 -15.83 8.58
CA ARG A 47 -5.22 -14.55 7.84
C ARG A 47 -4.52 -14.65 6.49
N LYS A 48 -3.58 -15.59 6.35
CA LYS A 48 -2.83 -15.85 5.12
C LYS A 48 -3.75 -16.25 3.96
N VAL A 49 -4.69 -17.17 4.19
CA VAL A 49 -5.64 -17.61 3.15
C VAL A 49 -6.51 -16.45 2.70
N LEU A 50 -7.05 -15.69 3.65
CA LEU A 50 -7.89 -14.52 3.37
C LEU A 50 -7.12 -13.43 2.60
N ALA A 51 -5.86 -13.19 2.97
CA ALA A 51 -5.04 -12.21 2.30
C ALA A 51 -4.67 -12.62 0.86
N TRP A 52 -4.38 -13.90 0.62
CA TRP A 52 -4.21 -14.44 -0.74
C TRP A 52 -5.50 -14.36 -1.57
N LEU A 53 -6.64 -14.65 -0.97
CA LEU A 53 -7.94 -14.44 -1.61
C LEU A 53 -8.13 -12.95 -1.98
N GLY A 54 -7.77 -12.03 -1.09
CA GLY A 54 -7.78 -10.60 -1.35
C GLY A 54 -6.91 -10.22 -2.56
N VAL A 55 -5.70 -10.77 -2.68
CA VAL A 55 -4.84 -10.58 -3.86
C VAL A 55 -5.53 -11.08 -5.14
N MET A 56 -6.13 -12.28 -5.10
CA MET A 56 -6.81 -12.83 -6.27
C MET A 56 -8.00 -11.96 -6.71
N ILE A 57 -8.77 -11.43 -5.75
CA ILE A 57 -9.86 -10.50 -6.04
C ILE A 57 -9.34 -9.19 -6.65
N TRP A 58 -8.22 -8.66 -6.15
CA TRP A 58 -7.57 -7.47 -6.72
C TRP A 58 -7.10 -7.70 -8.17
N LEU A 59 -6.52 -8.87 -8.46
CA LEU A 59 -6.13 -9.24 -9.83
C LEU A 59 -7.35 -9.36 -10.75
N ALA A 60 -8.44 -9.98 -10.26
CA ALA A 60 -9.68 -10.08 -11.01
C ALA A 60 -10.30 -8.68 -11.25
N ALA A 61 -10.28 -7.80 -10.25
CA ALA A 61 -10.76 -6.43 -10.39
C ALA A 61 -9.93 -5.62 -11.40
N ALA A 62 -8.61 -5.79 -11.40
CA ALA A 62 -7.72 -5.16 -12.38
C ALA A 62 -8.00 -5.67 -13.81
N ALA A 63 -8.19 -6.98 -13.98
CA ALA A 63 -8.57 -7.56 -15.27
C ALA A 63 -9.93 -7.02 -15.76
N LEU A 64 -10.94 -6.99 -14.88
CA LEU A 64 -12.25 -6.42 -15.19
C LEU A 64 -12.19 -4.93 -15.51
N TYR A 65 -11.26 -4.18 -14.92
CA TYR A 65 -11.04 -2.79 -15.27
C TYR A 65 -10.47 -2.66 -16.70
N VAL A 66 -9.44 -3.44 -17.04
CA VAL A 66 -8.75 -3.38 -18.33
C VAL A 66 -9.66 -3.84 -19.48
N PHE A 67 -10.33 -4.98 -19.32
CA PHE A 67 -11.20 -5.57 -20.35
C PHE A 67 -12.67 -5.13 -20.26
N GLY A 68 -13.02 -4.35 -19.23
CA GLY A 68 -14.36 -3.82 -19.05
C GLY A 68 -14.61 -2.53 -19.85
N PRO A 69 -15.88 -2.12 -19.97
CA PRO A 69 -16.28 -0.92 -20.71
C PRO A 69 -15.56 0.35 -20.19
N PRO A 70 -15.50 1.41 -21.01
CA PRO A 70 -14.97 2.70 -20.59
C PRO A 70 -15.66 3.18 -19.30
N LEU A 71 -14.90 3.82 -18.42
CA LEU A 71 -15.42 4.40 -17.19
C LEU A 71 -15.57 5.90 -17.39
N ASP A 72 -16.79 6.41 -17.20
CA ASP A 72 -17.01 7.85 -17.09
C ASP A 72 -16.59 8.32 -15.69
N LEU A 73 -15.48 9.05 -15.62
CA LEU A 73 -14.98 9.64 -14.39
C LEU A 73 -15.74 10.94 -14.09
N SER A 74 -16.42 10.99 -12.95
CA SER A 74 -17.04 12.23 -12.47
C SER A 74 -16.04 13.10 -11.68
N ASN A 75 -16.32 14.40 -11.54
CA ASN A 75 -15.52 15.29 -10.66
C ASN A 75 -15.49 14.81 -9.20
N GLY A 76 -16.54 14.11 -8.74
CA GLY A 76 -16.59 13.50 -7.41
C GLY A 76 -15.60 12.34 -7.24
N ASP A 77 -15.13 11.74 -8.34
CA ASP A 77 -14.15 10.66 -8.31
C ASP A 77 -12.72 11.18 -8.17
N ALA A 78 -12.44 12.42 -8.62
CA ALA A 78 -11.14 13.06 -8.41
C ALA A 78 -10.82 13.23 -6.91
N LEU A 79 -11.79 13.69 -6.11
CA LEU A 79 -11.62 13.81 -4.65
C LEU A 79 -11.35 12.46 -3.97
N LYS A 80 -12.01 11.39 -4.43
CA LYS A 80 -11.78 10.02 -3.92
C LYS A 80 -10.38 9.52 -4.26
N VAL A 81 -9.89 9.80 -5.46
CA VAL A 81 -8.52 9.43 -5.85
C VAL A 81 -7.50 10.18 -4.99
N VAL A 82 -7.69 11.49 -4.80
CA VAL A 82 -6.81 12.29 -3.95
C VAL A 82 -6.78 11.76 -2.52
N SER A 83 -7.93 11.42 -1.93
CA SER A 83 -7.96 10.89 -0.56
C SER A 83 -7.24 9.55 -0.43
N VAL A 84 -7.36 8.66 -1.42
CA VAL A 84 -6.60 7.39 -1.48
C VAL A 84 -5.10 7.66 -1.57
N VAL A 85 -4.67 8.59 -2.43
CA VAL A 85 -3.25 8.97 -2.59
C VAL A 85 -2.68 9.52 -1.28
N VAL A 86 -3.41 10.42 -0.61
CA VAL A 86 -3.01 10.97 0.69
C VAL A 86 -2.93 9.88 1.76
N GLY A 87 -3.91 8.97 1.80
CA GLY A 87 -3.90 7.85 2.75
C GLY A 87 -2.72 6.90 2.54
N LEU A 88 -2.39 6.56 1.29
CA LEU A 88 -1.22 5.76 0.95
C LEU A 88 0.08 6.47 1.30
N PHE A 89 0.17 7.77 1.06
CA PHE A 89 1.35 8.55 1.42
C PHE A 89 1.56 8.59 2.93
N ALA A 90 0.51 8.85 3.71
CA ALA A 90 0.56 8.84 5.17
C ALA A 90 0.97 7.46 5.71
N PHE A 91 0.47 6.38 5.10
CA PHE A 91 0.88 5.01 5.43
C PHE A 91 2.38 4.76 5.17
N MET A 92 2.90 5.21 4.03
CA MET A 92 4.32 5.08 3.72
C MET A 92 5.19 5.93 4.66
N LEU A 93 4.75 7.16 4.97
CA LEU A 93 5.42 8.03 5.94
C LEU A 93 5.52 7.37 7.32
N TYR A 94 4.41 6.79 7.79
CA TYR A 94 4.38 6.06 9.05
C TYR A 94 5.38 4.89 9.05
N GLY A 95 5.34 4.03 8.04
CA GLY A 95 6.22 2.85 7.96
C GLY A 95 7.71 3.22 7.86
N TYR A 96 8.06 4.23 7.06
CA TYR A 96 9.45 4.68 6.95
C TYR A 96 9.93 5.50 8.16
N GLY A 97 9.04 6.25 8.82
CA GLY A 97 9.38 6.94 10.08
C GLY A 97 9.70 5.93 11.18
N ARG A 98 8.89 4.88 11.29
CA ARG A 98 9.12 3.74 12.17
C ARG A 98 10.43 3.00 11.88
N GLU A 99 10.82 2.85 10.61
CA GLU A 99 12.13 2.29 10.24
C GLU A 99 13.28 3.14 10.82
N ILE A 100 13.19 4.47 10.75
CA ILE A 100 14.20 5.36 11.36
C ILE A 100 14.19 5.27 12.89
N GLU A 101 13.02 5.19 13.52
CA GLU A 101 12.91 5.00 14.98
C GLU A 101 13.67 3.75 15.41
N PHE A 102 13.51 2.64 14.69
CA PHE A 102 14.28 1.42 14.91
C PHE A 102 15.78 1.59 14.68
N GLU A 103 16.19 2.25 13.58
CA GLU A 103 17.60 2.53 13.29
C GLU A 103 18.28 3.31 14.44
N LYS A 104 17.55 4.23 15.10
CA LYS A 104 18.10 5.09 16.15
C LYS A 104 18.01 4.51 17.56
N THR A 105 16.89 3.90 17.91
CA THR A 105 16.60 3.51 19.30
C THR A 105 16.76 2.01 19.55
N GLY A 106 16.83 1.19 18.50
CA GLY A 106 16.81 -0.27 18.60
C GLY A 106 15.48 -0.84 19.11
N ALA A 107 14.46 -0.01 19.35
CA ALA A 107 13.18 -0.43 19.91
C ALA A 107 12.01 0.31 19.27
N SER A 108 11.07 -0.45 18.72
CA SER A 108 9.79 0.03 18.21
C SER A 108 8.78 0.41 19.29
N SER A 109 8.50 1.69 19.58
CA SER A 109 7.31 2.01 20.37
C SER A 109 6.04 1.80 19.53
N ALA A 110 4.97 1.24 20.13
CA ALA A 110 3.68 1.01 19.43
C ALA A 110 2.93 2.31 19.03
N SER A 111 3.58 3.46 19.11
CA SER A 111 2.99 4.79 18.98
C SER A 111 3.64 5.61 17.87
N SER A 112 3.02 6.74 17.50
CA SER A 112 3.57 7.75 16.59
C SER A 112 4.79 8.51 17.16
N ALA A 113 5.50 7.94 18.14
CA ALA A 113 6.64 8.57 18.80
C ALA A 113 7.90 8.60 17.92
N PHE A 114 7.89 8.00 16.73
CA PHE A 114 8.99 8.14 15.77
C PHE A 114 9.33 9.61 15.49
N ALA A 115 8.34 10.51 15.51
CA ALA A 115 8.57 11.95 15.32
C ALA A 115 9.47 12.57 16.41
N ASN A 116 9.45 12.04 17.64
CA ASN A 116 10.21 12.57 18.77
C ASN A 116 11.72 12.28 18.68
N VAL A 117 12.10 11.27 17.88
CA VAL A 117 13.50 10.85 17.69
C VAL A 117 14.06 11.23 16.31
N MET A 118 13.23 11.82 15.45
CA MET A 118 13.62 12.23 14.10
C MET A 118 14.28 13.62 14.10
N GLU A 119 15.45 13.69 13.47
CA GLU A 119 16.11 14.94 13.15
C GLU A 119 15.64 15.47 11.78
N GLN A 120 15.95 16.73 11.46
CA GLN A 120 15.53 17.36 10.21
C GLN A 120 16.02 16.60 8.97
N GLY A 121 17.22 16.00 9.02
CA GLY A 121 17.74 15.16 7.94
C GLY A 121 16.96 13.85 7.74
N ASP A 122 16.42 13.28 8.82
CA ASP A 122 15.61 12.07 8.76
C ASP A 122 14.25 12.33 8.11
N TRP A 123 13.64 13.48 8.40
CA TRP A 123 12.37 13.89 7.79
C TRP A 123 12.49 13.93 6.27
N LEU A 124 13.56 14.51 5.75
CA LEU A 124 13.80 14.56 4.31
C LEU A 124 13.98 13.15 3.72
N ARG A 125 14.74 12.28 4.41
CA ARG A 125 14.95 10.89 3.98
C ARG A 125 13.64 10.09 3.94
N VAL A 126 12.80 10.23 4.96
CA VAL A 126 11.49 9.57 5.07
C VAL A 126 10.53 10.10 4.00
N LEU A 127 10.46 11.42 3.82
CA LEU A 127 9.65 12.05 2.77
C LEU A 127 10.04 11.54 1.38
N LEU A 128 11.35 11.46 1.10
CA LEU A 128 11.85 10.97 -0.19
C LEU A 128 11.54 9.48 -0.41
N LYS A 129 11.77 8.63 0.60
CA LYS A 129 11.39 7.20 0.54
C LYS A 129 9.88 7.01 0.31
N ALA A 130 9.05 7.73 1.05
CA ALA A 130 7.59 7.69 0.92
C ALA A 130 7.12 8.19 -0.45
N SER A 131 7.72 9.27 -0.96
CA SER A 131 7.41 9.81 -2.29
C SER A 131 7.80 8.86 -3.41
N LEU A 132 8.97 8.21 -3.32
CA LEU A 132 9.38 7.18 -4.28
C LEU A 132 8.46 5.96 -4.24
N ALA A 133 8.05 5.52 -3.05
CA ALA A 133 7.08 4.44 -2.89
C ALA A 133 5.73 4.80 -3.52
N LEU A 134 5.22 6.00 -3.26
CA LEU A 134 3.98 6.48 -3.87
C LEU A 134 4.12 6.62 -5.40
N GLY A 135 5.24 7.13 -5.89
CA GLY A 135 5.53 7.24 -7.32
C GLY A 135 5.45 5.89 -8.03
N LYS A 136 5.97 4.81 -7.42
CA LYS A 136 5.83 3.44 -7.96
C LYS A 136 4.37 3.00 -8.10
N LEU A 137 3.53 3.33 -7.12
CA LEU A 137 2.10 3.03 -7.18
C LEU A 137 1.39 3.85 -8.27
N ILE A 138 1.70 5.13 -8.37
CA ILE A 138 1.15 6.01 -9.41
C ILE A 138 1.52 5.49 -10.80
N ILE A 139 2.79 5.14 -11.03
CA ILE A 139 3.27 4.57 -12.30
C ILE A 139 2.50 3.28 -12.62
N PHE A 140 2.30 2.39 -11.64
CA PHE A 140 1.52 1.18 -11.85
C PHE A 140 0.09 1.47 -12.34
N PHE A 141 -0.61 2.44 -11.72
CA PHE A 141 -1.95 2.83 -12.16
C PHE A 141 -1.96 3.51 -13.54
N ILE A 142 -0.96 4.34 -13.85
CA ILE A 142 -0.79 4.94 -15.18
C ILE A 142 -0.62 3.85 -16.24
N VAL A 143 0.21 2.83 -15.98
CA VAL A 143 0.41 1.70 -16.89
C VAL A 143 -0.91 0.95 -17.12
N LEU A 144 -1.69 0.67 -16.07
CA LEU A 144 -3.00 0.03 -16.21
C LEU A 144 -3.98 0.88 -17.03
N TYR A 145 -3.98 2.20 -16.83
CA TYR A 145 -4.78 3.13 -17.60
C TYR A 145 -4.39 3.11 -19.09
N CYS A 146 -3.10 3.24 -19.39
CA CYS A 146 -2.60 3.17 -20.76
C CYS A 146 -2.92 1.82 -21.43
N LEU A 147 -2.79 0.71 -20.69
CA LEU A 147 -3.13 -0.63 -21.18
C LEU A 147 -4.63 -0.73 -21.55
N LYS A 148 -5.52 -0.21 -20.68
CA LYS A 148 -6.96 -0.16 -20.97
C LYS A 148 -7.24 0.61 -22.25
N HIS A 149 -6.61 1.77 -22.43
CA HIS A 149 -6.80 2.57 -23.65
C HIS A 149 -6.25 1.87 -24.88
N ALA A 150 -5.06 1.28 -24.82
CA ALA A 150 -4.46 0.58 -25.95
C ALA A 150 -5.27 -0.64 -26.42
N LEU A 151 -5.97 -1.33 -25.51
CA LEU A 151 -6.78 -2.51 -25.83
C LEU A 151 -8.22 -2.21 -26.27
N ASN A 152 -8.73 -1.02 -25.96
CA ASN A 152 -10.09 -0.58 -26.31
C ASN A 152 -10.11 0.54 -27.36
N SER A 153 -8.95 0.84 -27.99
CA SER A 153 -8.81 1.72 -29.16
C SER A 153 -8.88 0.90 -30.44
#